data_AF-A0A927YA33-F1
#
_entry.id   AF-A0A927YA33-F1
#
_cell.length_a   1.000
_cell.length_b   1.000
_cell.length_c   1.000
_cell.angle_alpha   90.00
_cell.angle_beta   90.00
_cell.angle_gamma   90.00
#
_symmetry.space_group_name_H-M   'P 1'
#
loop_
_entity.id
_entity.type
_entity.pdbx_description
1 polymer ?
#
loop_
_entity_poly.entity_id
_entity_poly.type
_entity_poly.pdbx_seq_one_letter_code
_entity_poly.pdbx_strand_id
1 'polypeptide(L)'
;MKISRLFIYDDYKGTRDYLKTQSRYELARTLLYFGISASLFIAGIIATGDRMNLLTIAAVLGCLPACKSAIDTYMFMRYKGCSSENADIIATHMEGLNGLYDRIFTSYSTNFRISHITVKGNTLCGFTEDANFDENAFNEHITVILQKDGFKDISVKIFKDIQKYTARLDQLRELDANEKNTAGIINTLNNVSL
;
A
#
# COMPACT_ATOMS: atom_id res chain seq x y z
N MET A 1 -8.83 -4.53 -18.85
CA MET A 1 -7.62 -4.52 -18.00
C MET A 1 -6.57 -3.66 -18.66
N LYS A 2 -6.00 -2.66 -17.97
CA LYS A 2 -4.85 -1.90 -18.49
C LYS A 2 -3.57 -2.70 -18.22
N ILE A 3 -2.87 -3.17 -19.26
CA ILE A 3 -1.68 -4.03 -19.13
C ILE A 3 -0.56 -3.33 -18.34
N SER A 4 -0.48 -2.00 -18.39
CA SER A 4 0.49 -1.21 -17.61
C SER A 4 0.39 -1.42 -16.10
N ARG A 5 -0.84 -1.58 -15.55
CA ARG A 5 -1.06 -1.83 -14.11
C ARG A 5 -0.51 -3.16 -13.61
N LEU A 6 -0.18 -4.08 -14.51
CA LEU A 6 0.34 -5.41 -14.20
C LEU A 6 1.84 -5.36 -13.86
N PHE A 7 2.55 -4.32 -14.31
CA PHE A 7 4.00 -4.17 -14.11
C PHE A 7 4.40 -2.83 -13.48
N ILE A 8 3.60 -1.79 -13.65
CA ILE A 8 3.82 -0.43 -13.12
C ILE A 8 2.53 -0.02 -12.40
N TYR A 9 2.52 -0.20 -11.08
CA TYR A 9 1.36 0.12 -10.24
C TYR A 9 1.61 1.28 -9.28
N ASP A 10 2.84 1.79 -9.20
CA ASP A 10 3.20 2.94 -8.37
C ASP A 10 2.37 4.19 -8.69
N ASP A 11 2.03 4.40 -9.97
CA ASP A 11 1.19 5.52 -10.43
C ASP A 11 -0.24 5.50 -9.87
N TYR A 12 -0.70 4.35 -9.36
CA TYR A 12 -2.07 4.17 -8.86
C TYR A 12 -2.14 3.99 -7.34
N LYS A 13 -0.98 3.91 -6.67
CA LYS A 13 -0.90 3.80 -5.21
C LYS A 13 -1.55 5.03 -4.57
N GLY A 14 -2.34 4.81 -3.53
CA GLY A 14 -2.98 5.90 -2.78
C GLY A 14 -4.27 6.43 -3.39
N THR A 15 -4.75 5.82 -4.48
CA THR A 15 -6.03 6.17 -5.08
C THR A 15 -7.17 5.36 -4.46
N ARG A 16 -8.40 5.87 -4.58
CA ARG A 16 -9.59 5.19 -4.09
C ARG A 16 -9.78 3.82 -4.77
N ASP A 17 -10.18 2.82 -3.98
CA ASP A 17 -10.41 1.43 -4.42
C ASP A 17 -9.16 0.77 -5.04
N TYR A 18 -7.97 1.28 -4.70
CA TYR A 18 -6.70 0.77 -5.18
C TYR A 18 -6.52 -0.70 -4.81
N LEU A 19 -6.70 -1.07 -3.53
CA LEU A 19 -6.50 -2.45 -3.06
C LEU A 19 -7.42 -3.44 -3.77
N LYS A 20 -8.71 -3.10 -3.94
CA LYS A 20 -9.69 -3.95 -4.61
C LYS A 20 -9.33 -4.18 -6.07
N THR A 21 -8.94 -3.12 -6.77
CA THR A 21 -8.63 -3.20 -8.20
C THR A 21 -7.31 -3.94 -8.40
N GLN A 22 -6.28 -3.62 -7.62
CA GLN A 22 -4.94 -4.17 -7.74
C GLN A 22 -4.89 -5.67 -7.45
N SER A 23 -5.68 -6.18 -6.49
CA SER A 23 -5.77 -7.62 -6.19
C SER A 23 -6.07 -8.48 -7.42
N ARG A 24 -6.91 -8.00 -8.34
CA ARG A 24 -7.25 -8.74 -9.58
C ARG A 24 -6.08 -8.75 -10.59
N TYR A 25 -5.32 -7.66 -10.67
CA TYR A 25 -4.16 -7.59 -11.55
C TYR A 25 -3.01 -8.44 -11.02
N GLU A 26 -2.76 -8.41 -9.71
CA GLU A 26 -1.72 -9.23 -9.07
C GLU A 26 -2.05 -10.73 -9.13
N LEU A 27 -3.33 -11.10 -8.99
CA LEU A 27 -3.73 -12.50 -9.20
C LEU A 27 -3.45 -12.97 -10.63
N ALA A 28 -3.79 -12.16 -11.63
CA ALA A 28 -3.51 -12.49 -13.03
C ALA A 28 -2.00 -12.59 -13.29
N ARG A 29 -1.20 -11.69 -12.72
CA ARG A 29 0.27 -11.70 -12.80
C ARG A 29 0.87 -12.95 -12.15
N THR A 30 0.38 -13.31 -10.96
CA THR A 30 0.80 -14.50 -10.23
C THR A 30 0.54 -15.76 -11.05
N LEU A 31 -0.67 -15.90 -11.60
CA LEU A 31 -1.02 -17.02 -12.48
C LEU A 31 -0.14 -17.07 -13.73
N LEU A 32 0.19 -15.91 -14.31
CA LEU A 32 1.09 -15.83 -15.46
C LEU A 32 2.51 -16.29 -15.10
N TYR A 33 3.09 -15.84 -13.98
CA TYR A 33 4.42 -16.25 -13.56
C TYR A 33 4.52 -17.74 -13.22
N PHE A 34 3.51 -18.28 -12.54
CA PHE A 34 3.44 -19.72 -12.33
C PHE A 34 3.24 -20.48 -13.64
N GLY A 35 2.44 -19.94 -14.57
CA GLY A 35 2.23 -20.52 -15.90
C GLY A 35 3.51 -20.62 -16.72
N ILE A 36 4.34 -19.57 -16.73
CA ILE A 36 5.65 -19.58 -17.40
C ILE A 36 6.61 -20.58 -16.73
N SER A 37 6.66 -20.60 -15.41
CA SER A 37 7.54 -21.52 -14.69
C SER A 37 7.13 -22.98 -14.91
N ALA A 38 5.82 -23.26 -14.89
CA ALA A 38 5.27 -24.59 -15.17
C ALA A 38 5.50 -25.01 -16.62
N SER A 39 5.34 -24.10 -17.60
CA SER A 39 5.56 -24.44 -19.01
C SER A 39 7.02 -24.76 -19.31
N LEU A 40 7.97 -24.03 -18.73
CA LEU A 40 9.41 -24.32 -18.83
C LEU A 40 9.76 -25.68 -18.20
N PHE A 41 9.16 -26.00 -17.06
CA PHE A 41 9.37 -27.28 -16.39
C PHE A 41 8.86 -28.46 -17.24
N ILE A 42 7.63 -28.35 -17.75
CA ILE A 42 7.02 -29.37 -18.61
C ILE A 42 7.83 -29.54 -19.91
N ALA A 43 8.22 -28.43 -20.55
CA ALA A 43 9.05 -28.46 -21.74
C ALA A 43 10.41 -29.13 -21.48
N GLY A 44 11.04 -28.85 -20.33
CA GLY A 44 12.28 -29.49 -19.93
C GLY A 44 12.17 -31.02 -19.80
N ILE A 45 11.08 -31.50 -19.18
CA ILE A 45 10.84 -32.94 -19.04
C ILE A 45 10.59 -33.59 -20.42
N ILE A 46 9.75 -32.99 -21.26
CA ILE A 46 9.42 -33.54 -22.59
C ILE A 46 10.65 -33.56 -23.50
N ALA A 47 11.44 -32.48 -23.51
CA ALA A 47 12.56 -32.34 -24.42
C ALA A 47 13.76 -33.23 -24.04
N THR A 48 14.03 -33.39 -22.74
CA THR A 48 15.26 -34.03 -22.26
C THR A 48 15.03 -35.40 -21.61
N GLY A 49 13.79 -35.73 -21.22
CA GLY A 49 13.46 -36.97 -20.50
C GLY A 49 13.98 -37.04 -19.06
N ASP A 50 14.82 -36.08 -18.65
CA ASP A 50 15.44 -35.98 -17.33
C ASP A 50 15.01 -34.69 -16.63
N ARG A 51 14.97 -34.72 -15.30
CA ARG A 51 14.58 -33.63 -14.41
C ARG A 51 15.74 -32.68 -14.07
N MET A 52 16.97 -33.01 -14.49
CA MET A 52 18.19 -32.24 -14.20
C MET A 52 18.71 -31.54 -15.45
N ASN A 53 17.92 -30.60 -15.97
CA ASN A 53 18.27 -29.85 -17.19
C ASN A 53 18.17 -28.33 -16.99
N LEU A 54 18.76 -27.56 -17.91
CA LEU A 54 18.78 -26.10 -17.82
C LEU A 54 17.37 -25.47 -17.79
N LEU A 55 16.38 -26.08 -18.47
CA LEU A 55 15.00 -25.59 -18.47
C LEU A 55 14.32 -25.77 -17.11
N THR A 56 14.59 -26.88 -16.42
CA THR A 56 14.09 -27.12 -15.06
C THR A 56 14.75 -26.19 -14.05
N ILE A 57 16.05 -25.86 -14.22
CA ILE A 57 16.73 -24.85 -13.39
C ILE A 57 16.10 -23.47 -13.63
N ALA A 58 15.88 -23.09 -14.89
CA ALA A 58 15.22 -21.83 -15.24
C ALA A 58 13.79 -21.76 -14.67
N ALA A 59 13.05 -22.86 -14.68
CA ALA A 59 11.72 -22.94 -14.08
C ALA A 59 11.74 -22.70 -12.56
N VAL A 60 12.70 -23.32 -11.84
CA VAL A 60 12.86 -23.12 -10.39
C VAL A 60 13.22 -21.67 -10.08
N LEU A 61 14.11 -21.06 -10.87
CA LEU A 61 14.45 -19.64 -10.72
C LEU A 61 13.24 -18.74 -11.03
N GLY A 62 12.40 -19.10 -12.01
CA GLY A 62 11.15 -18.43 -12.32
C GLY A 62 10.11 -18.49 -11.20
N CYS A 63 10.16 -19.51 -10.34
CA CYS A 63 9.29 -19.59 -9.17
C CYS A 63 9.61 -18.51 -8.12
N LEU A 64 10.81 -17.94 -8.07
CA LEU A 64 11.15 -16.87 -7.12
C LEU A 64 10.27 -15.61 -7.30
N PRO A 65 10.19 -14.98 -8.49
CA PRO A 65 9.28 -13.87 -8.72
C PRO A 65 7.80 -14.30 -8.62
N ALA A 66 7.46 -15.55 -8.96
CA ALA A 66 6.10 -16.06 -8.83
C ALA A 66 5.65 -16.10 -7.36
N CYS A 67 6.49 -16.63 -6.46
CA CYS A 67 6.24 -16.67 -5.02
C CYS A 67 6.11 -15.28 -4.43
N LYS A 68 6.97 -14.33 -4.83
CA LYS A 68 6.83 -12.93 -4.41
C LYS A 68 5.47 -12.35 -4.84
N SER A 69 5.10 -12.52 -6.10
CA SER A 69 3.82 -12.01 -6.63
C SER A 69 2.61 -12.65 -5.93
N ALA A 70 2.72 -13.93 -5.52
CA ALA A 70 1.69 -14.61 -4.76
C ALA A 70 1.49 -14.04 -3.36
N ILE A 71 2.58 -13.74 -2.64
CA ILE A 71 2.52 -13.09 -1.33
C ILE A 71 1.89 -11.70 -1.47
N ASP A 72 2.31 -10.92 -2.47
CA ASP A 72 1.76 -9.60 -2.74
C ASP A 72 0.24 -9.70 -3.03
N THR A 73 -0.18 -10.66 -3.86
CA THR A 73 -1.61 -10.95 -4.12
C THR A 73 -2.38 -11.30 -2.86
N TYR A 74 -1.81 -12.16 -2.01
CA TYR A 74 -2.43 -12.55 -0.74
C TYR A 74 -2.61 -11.32 0.17
N MET A 75 -1.59 -10.46 0.27
CA MET A 75 -1.67 -9.22 1.05
C MET A 75 -2.78 -8.30 0.53
N PHE A 76 -2.86 -8.06 -0.78
CA PHE A 76 -3.93 -7.25 -1.38
C PHE A 76 -5.34 -7.82 -1.14
N MET A 77 -5.46 -9.15 -1.07
CA MET A 77 -6.74 -9.82 -0.80
C MET A 77 -7.10 -9.82 0.70
N ARG A 78 -6.09 -9.88 1.57
CA ARG A 78 -6.26 -9.94 3.03
C ARG A 78 -6.77 -8.64 3.62
N TYR A 79 -6.40 -7.49 3.02
CA TYR A 79 -6.80 -6.18 3.50
C TYR A 79 -7.91 -5.58 2.64
N LYS A 80 -8.94 -5.06 3.31
CA LYS A 80 -10.00 -4.29 2.65
C LYS A 80 -9.61 -2.81 2.67
N GLY A 81 -9.70 -2.14 1.53
CA GLY A 81 -9.57 -0.69 1.46
C GLY A 81 -10.71 0.05 2.18
N CYS A 82 -10.65 1.37 2.10
CA CYS A 82 -11.65 2.31 2.59
C CYS A 82 -13.03 1.93 2.05
N SER A 83 -14.05 1.93 2.91
CA SER A 83 -15.43 1.80 2.43
C SER A 83 -15.79 2.97 1.51
N SER A 84 -16.63 2.71 0.51
CA SER A 84 -17.04 3.73 -0.46
C SER A 84 -17.73 4.91 0.22
N GLU A 85 -18.57 4.64 1.21
CA GLU A 85 -19.26 5.66 2.01
C GLU A 85 -18.29 6.59 2.74
N ASN A 86 -17.32 6.02 3.47
CA ASN A 86 -16.31 6.83 4.16
C ASN A 86 -15.41 7.58 3.17
N ALA A 87 -15.07 6.98 2.02
CA ALA A 87 -14.29 7.66 0.99
C ALA A 87 -15.04 8.85 0.37
N ASP A 88 -16.35 8.73 0.14
CA ASP A 88 -17.20 9.84 -0.35
C ASP A 88 -17.25 10.97 0.67
N ILE A 89 -17.46 10.64 1.95
CA ILE A 89 -17.44 11.63 3.04
C ILE A 89 -16.08 12.31 3.13
N ILE A 90 -14.97 11.57 3.12
CA ILE A 90 -13.62 12.18 3.22
C ILE A 90 -13.38 13.11 2.04
N ALA A 91 -13.75 12.71 0.82
CA ALA A 91 -13.53 13.52 -0.37
C ALA A 91 -14.17 14.92 -0.29
N THR A 92 -15.32 15.08 0.38
CA THR A 92 -15.96 16.39 0.54
C THR A 92 -15.20 17.33 1.49
N HIS A 93 -14.33 16.79 2.35
CA HIS A 93 -13.54 17.54 3.34
C HIS A 93 -12.05 17.67 2.96
N MET A 94 -11.66 17.19 1.76
CA MET A 94 -10.25 17.17 1.31
C MET A 94 -9.87 18.36 0.43
N GLU A 95 -10.74 19.37 0.29
CA GLU A 95 -10.44 20.54 -0.53
C GLU A 95 -9.19 21.28 -0.01
N GLY A 96 -8.17 21.41 -0.87
CA GLY A 96 -6.88 22.02 -0.51
C GLY A 96 -5.95 21.15 0.34
N LEU A 97 -6.29 19.87 0.56
CA LEU A 97 -5.47 18.90 1.27
C LEU A 97 -5.03 17.77 0.34
N ASN A 98 -3.81 17.27 0.55
CA ASN A 98 -3.33 16.08 -0.14
C ASN A 98 -3.39 14.89 0.80
N GLY A 99 -3.95 13.78 0.31
CA GLY A 99 -4.10 12.56 1.10
C GLY A 99 -3.92 11.30 0.27
N LEU A 100 -3.61 10.22 0.97
CA LEU A 100 -3.43 8.89 0.40
C LEU A 100 -4.52 7.97 0.93
N TYR A 101 -5.23 7.29 0.04
CA TYR A 101 -6.20 6.25 0.40
C TYR A 101 -5.54 4.88 0.49
N ASP A 102 -6.20 3.96 1.19
CA ASP A 102 -5.97 2.51 1.11
C ASP A 102 -4.51 2.08 1.39
N ARG A 103 -3.93 2.56 2.49
CA ARG A 103 -2.52 2.30 2.84
C ARG A 103 -2.35 1.24 3.89
N ILE A 104 -1.37 0.36 3.68
CA ILE A 104 -0.94 -0.63 4.65
C ILE A 104 0.52 -0.38 4.98
N PHE A 105 0.79 0.01 6.23
CA PHE A 105 2.16 0.19 6.72
C PHE A 105 2.59 -1.09 7.42
N THR A 106 3.69 -1.68 6.96
CA THR A 106 4.16 -2.99 7.47
C THR A 106 5.37 -2.80 8.37
N SER A 107 5.20 -3.10 9.66
CA SER A 107 6.33 -3.25 10.59
C SER A 107 6.81 -4.71 10.63
N TYR A 108 7.84 -5.00 11.42
CA TYR A 108 8.37 -6.36 11.57
C TYR A 108 7.34 -7.33 12.18
N SER A 109 6.52 -6.86 13.12
CA SER A 109 5.56 -7.71 13.86
C SER A 109 4.11 -7.50 13.44
N THR A 110 3.77 -6.33 12.92
CA THR A 110 2.37 -5.89 12.78
C THR A 110 2.17 -5.10 11.50
N ASN A 111 1.01 -5.29 10.86
CA ASN A 111 0.58 -4.50 9.71
C ASN A 111 -0.51 -3.52 10.15
N PHE A 112 -0.30 -2.24 9.83
CA PHE A 112 -1.20 -1.15 10.17
C PHE A 112 -2.02 -0.77 8.94
N ARG A 113 -3.31 -1.10 8.97
CA ARG A 113 -4.25 -0.73 7.91
C ARG A 113 -4.78 0.67 8.17
N ILE A 114 -4.60 1.57 7.21
CA ILE A 114 -5.09 2.95 7.24
C ILE A 114 -5.95 3.18 5.99
N SER A 115 -7.21 3.55 6.20
CA SER A 115 -8.17 3.79 5.12
C SER A 115 -7.88 5.10 4.39
N HIS A 116 -7.45 6.13 5.11
CA HIS A 116 -7.00 7.40 4.52
C HIS A 116 -5.99 8.11 5.43
N ILE A 117 -5.01 8.81 4.85
CA ILE A 117 -4.04 9.62 5.60
C ILE A 117 -3.75 10.93 4.87
N THR A 118 -3.65 12.03 5.60
CA THR A 118 -3.29 13.35 5.09
C THR A 118 -2.16 13.96 5.89
N VAL A 119 -1.41 14.84 5.24
CA VAL A 119 -0.31 15.58 5.84
C VAL A 119 -0.52 17.06 5.56
N LYS A 120 -0.32 17.89 6.59
CA LYS A 120 -0.17 19.34 6.42
C LYS A 120 0.88 19.89 7.37
N GLY A 121 1.97 20.42 6.81
CA GLY A 121 3.14 20.84 7.57
C GLY A 121 3.75 19.65 8.33
N ASN A 122 3.84 19.76 9.66
CA ASN A 122 4.32 18.70 10.54
C ASN A 122 3.18 17.90 11.21
N THR A 123 1.95 18.01 10.72
CA THR A 123 0.83 17.23 11.26
C THR A 123 0.42 16.13 10.29
N LEU A 124 0.47 14.89 10.77
CA LEU A 124 -0.01 13.67 10.11
C LEU A 124 -1.34 13.26 10.75
N CYS A 125 -2.41 13.22 9.97
CA CYS A 125 -3.71 12.78 10.44
C CYS A 125 -4.21 11.64 9.57
N GLY A 126 -4.70 10.55 10.17
CA GLY A 126 -5.20 9.40 9.44
C GLY A 126 -6.51 8.88 10.00
N PHE A 127 -7.20 8.09 9.18
CA PHE A 127 -8.43 7.40 9.50
C PHE A 127 -8.27 5.92 9.22
N THR A 128 -8.73 5.08 10.15
CA THR A 128 -8.74 3.64 10.00
C THR A 128 -10.10 3.06 10.35
N GLU A 129 -10.54 2.11 9.53
CA GLU A 129 -11.71 1.28 9.83
C GLU A 129 -11.34 0.01 10.59
N ASP A 130 -10.08 -0.16 11.01
CA ASP A 130 -9.64 -1.27 11.85
C ASP A 130 -9.92 -0.97 13.32
N ALA A 131 -10.91 -1.66 13.89
CA ALA A 131 -11.29 -1.53 15.28
C ALA A 131 -10.12 -1.87 16.24
N ASN A 132 -9.26 -2.80 15.84
CA ASN A 132 -8.13 -3.30 16.64
C ASN A 132 -6.83 -2.53 16.37
N PHE A 133 -6.89 -1.40 15.64
CA PHE A 133 -5.71 -0.60 15.35
C PHE A 133 -5.04 -0.10 16.62
N ASP A 134 -3.73 -0.35 16.74
CA ASP A 134 -2.87 0.15 17.81
C ASP A 134 -2.21 1.46 17.37
N GLU A 135 -2.75 2.57 17.87
CA GLU A 135 -2.27 3.92 17.52
C GLU A 135 -0.86 4.18 18.06
N ASN A 136 -0.51 3.67 19.24
CA ASN A 136 0.79 3.90 19.85
C ASN A 136 1.89 3.18 19.07
N ALA A 137 1.66 1.90 18.75
CA ALA A 137 2.61 1.12 17.96
C ALA A 137 2.79 1.71 16.54
N PHE A 138 1.71 2.22 15.93
CA PHE A 138 1.82 2.90 14.64
C PHE A 138 2.63 4.20 14.75
N ASN A 139 2.37 5.02 15.77
CA ASN A 139 3.09 6.26 16.00
C ASN A 139 4.58 6.03 16.18
N GLU A 140 4.98 5.06 17.01
CA GLU A 140 6.39 4.69 17.18
C GLU A 140 7.02 4.25 15.85
N HIS A 141 6.32 3.41 15.10
CA HIS A 141 6.80 2.90 13.82
C HIS A 141 7.01 4.02 12.79
N ILE A 142 6.00 4.87 12.59
CA ILE A 142 6.03 5.89 11.53
C ILE A 142 6.96 7.04 11.88
N THR A 143 7.05 7.42 13.16
CA THR A 143 7.98 8.46 13.62
C THR A 143 9.43 8.06 13.36
N VAL A 144 9.81 6.80 13.61
CA VAL A 144 11.16 6.31 13.31
C VAL A 144 11.48 6.40 11.81
N ILE A 145 10.51 6.09 10.94
CA ILE A 145 10.68 6.19 9.50
C ILE A 145 10.85 7.65 9.08
N LEU A 146 9.95 8.53 9.51
CA LEU A 146 9.97 9.94 9.11
C LEU A 146 11.22 10.68 9.62
N GLN A 147 11.70 10.31 10.82
CA GLN A 147 12.96 10.84 11.36
C GLN A 147 14.18 10.43 10.54
N LYS A 148 14.21 9.19 10.01
CA LYS A 148 15.29 8.73 9.12
C LYS A 148 15.34 9.55 7.82
N ASP A 149 14.19 9.97 7.33
CA ASP A 149 14.07 10.82 6.14
C ASP A 149 14.24 12.32 6.45
N GLY A 150 14.60 12.66 7.69
CA GLY A 150 14.96 14.03 8.09
C GLY A 150 13.80 14.88 8.59
N PHE A 151 12.58 14.33 8.69
CA PHE A 151 11.44 15.04 9.22
C PHE A 151 11.31 14.85 10.73
N LYS A 152 11.37 15.97 11.48
CA LYS A 152 11.32 16.00 12.95
C LYS A 152 10.04 16.68 13.45
N ASP A 153 9.68 16.38 14.69
CA ASP A 153 8.55 17.00 15.41
C ASP A 153 7.20 16.83 14.68
N ILE A 154 6.97 15.64 14.13
CA ILE A 154 5.70 15.29 13.49
C ILE A 154 4.69 14.84 14.54
N SER A 155 3.54 15.52 14.56
CA SER A 155 2.39 15.11 15.34
C SER A 155 1.56 14.11 14.55
N VAL A 156 1.44 12.88 15.04
CA VAL A 156 0.66 11.82 14.39
C VAL A 156 -0.60 11.54 15.20
N LYS A 157 -1.75 11.49 14.51
CA LYS A 157 -3.02 11.13 15.12
C LYS A 157 -3.88 10.30 14.19
N ILE A 158 -4.36 9.15 14.68
CA ILE A 158 -5.18 8.22 13.90
C ILE A 158 -6.56 8.09 14.51
N PHE A 159 -7.58 8.33 13.70
CA PHE A 159 -8.98 8.33 14.11
C PHE A 159 -9.66 7.03 13.68
N LYS A 160 -10.49 6.48 14.58
CA LYS A 160 -11.43 5.37 14.28
C LYS A 160 -12.85 5.86 14.00
N ASP A 161 -13.10 7.13 14.27
CA ASP A 161 -14.40 7.80 14.13
C ASP A 161 -14.32 8.78 12.96
N ILE A 162 -15.17 8.56 11.96
CA ILE A 162 -15.19 9.34 10.72
C ILE A 162 -15.55 10.80 10.96
N GLN A 163 -16.46 11.10 11.88
CA GLN A 163 -16.90 12.48 12.14
C GLN A 163 -15.80 13.29 12.84
N LYS A 164 -15.09 12.65 13.78
CA LYS A 164 -13.92 13.29 14.42
C LYS A 164 -12.79 13.51 13.41
N TYR A 165 -12.65 12.59 12.46
CA TYR A 165 -11.66 12.71 11.40
C TYR A 165 -11.96 13.87 10.44
N THR A 166 -13.19 13.97 9.91
CA THR A 166 -13.57 15.04 8.99
C THR A 166 -13.53 16.41 9.66
N ALA A 167 -13.98 16.52 10.92
CA ALA A 167 -13.82 17.76 11.69
C ALA A 167 -12.34 18.16 11.84
N ARG A 168 -11.42 17.19 11.95
CA ARG A 168 -9.98 17.47 11.96
C ARG A 168 -9.46 17.90 10.60
N LEU A 169 -9.99 17.34 9.50
CA LEU A 169 -9.66 17.79 8.14
C LEU A 169 -10.05 19.25 7.92
N ASP A 170 -11.25 19.64 8.33
CA ASP A 170 -11.72 21.03 8.22
C ASP A 170 -10.82 21.99 8.99
N GLN A 171 -10.44 21.62 10.23
CA GLN A 171 -9.46 22.39 11.01
C GLN A 171 -8.09 22.47 10.33
N LEU A 172 -7.61 21.35 9.77
CA LEU A 172 -6.33 21.32 9.06
C LEU A 172 -6.36 22.26 7.85
N ARG A 173 -7.48 22.32 7.12
CA ARG A 173 -7.63 23.21 5.97
C ARG A 173 -7.41 24.67 6.32
N GLU A 174 -7.91 25.12 7.47
CA GLU A 174 -7.81 26.51 7.93
C GLU A 174 -6.42 26.90 8.47
N LEU A 175 -5.54 25.93 8.76
CA LEU A 175 -4.20 26.24 9.26
C LEU A 175 -3.28 26.79 8.16
N ASP A 176 -2.65 27.93 8.40
CA ASP A 176 -1.50 28.43 7.63
C ASP A 176 -0.25 27.62 7.99
N ALA A 177 -0.18 26.39 7.50
CA ALA A 177 0.96 25.51 7.73
C ALA A 177 2.04 25.74 6.68
N ASN A 178 3.30 25.76 7.12
CA ASN A 178 4.45 25.82 6.24
C ASN A 178 4.51 24.54 5.39
N GLU A 179 4.12 24.61 4.12
CA GLU A 179 3.97 23.44 3.24
C GLU A 179 5.29 22.77 2.85
N LYS A 180 6.44 23.35 3.24
CA LYS A 180 7.78 22.86 2.87
C LYS A 180 7.99 21.36 3.10
N ASN A 181 7.42 20.80 4.17
CA ASN A 181 7.61 19.40 4.53
C ASN A 181 6.50 18.47 4.01
N THR A 182 5.34 19.01 3.64
CA THR A 182 4.14 18.21 3.31
C THR A 182 4.41 17.24 2.16
N ALA A 183 4.97 17.72 1.06
CA ALA A 183 5.24 16.90 -0.12
C ALA A 183 6.28 15.81 0.16
N GLY A 184 7.32 16.14 0.95
CA GLY A 184 8.36 15.20 1.34
C GLY A 184 7.83 14.07 2.21
N ILE A 185 7.03 14.39 3.23
CA ILE A 185 6.42 13.41 4.11
C ILE A 185 5.46 12.49 3.31
N ILE A 186 4.61 13.05 2.44
CA ILE A 186 3.71 12.25 1.59
C ILE A 186 4.51 11.28 0.72
N ASN A 187 5.64 11.70 0.16
CA ASN A 187 6.49 10.83 -0.64
C ASN A 187 7.10 9.70 0.19
N THR A 188 7.60 9.99 1.39
CA THR A 188 8.08 8.96 2.32
C THR A 188 6.98 7.96 2.63
N LEU A 189 5.78 8.44 3.02
CA LEU A 189 4.63 7.58 3.33
C LEU A 189 4.24 6.68 2.14
N ASN A 190 4.29 7.21 0.92
CA ASN A 190 4.00 6.44 -0.29
C ASN A 190 5.02 5.30 -0.52
N ASN A 191 6.30 5.52 -0.18
CA ASN A 191 7.37 4.55 -0.38
C ASN A 191 7.40 3.44 0.68
N VAL A 192 6.90 3.72 1.88
CA VAL A 192 6.92 2.78 3.02
C VAL A 192 5.59 2.06 3.24
N SER A 193 4.61 2.27 2.35
CA SER A 193 3.32 1.61 2.40
C SER A 193 3.06 0.77 1.15
N LEU A 194 2.30 -0.31 1.34
CA LEU A 194 1.76 -1.13 0.25
C LEU A 194 0.62 -0.38 -0.46
#